data_AF-A0A166J5H7-F1
#
_entry.id   AF-A0A166J5H7-F1
#
_cell.length_a   1.000
_cell.length_b   1.000
_cell.length_c   1.000
_cell.angle_alpha   90.00
_cell.angle_beta   90.00
_cell.angle_gamma   90.00
#
_symmetry.space_group_name_H-M   'P 1'
#
loop_
_entity.id
_entity.type
_entity.pdbx_description
1 polymer ?
#
loop_
_entity_poly.entity_id
_entity_poly.type
_entity_poly.pdbx_seq_one_letter_code
_entity_poly.pdbx_strand_id
1 'polypeptide(L)'
;MAMMDSLAATKARVDSLKRVVEEQKARKDKYAEIIFQQSKVLSACEEKCKKDSKCREEVEEAISWYNRVLGFRIQCGLGIKFIFKNINPNDPKEEYYFTIRHENDVYSLLDSDPCLNDTKGLIIELNKSNGLFQFVRTMREKFEATTSGTSPNTITLVPDTSTITASAPVSSISTCISSESPIKQKALQAGDSDRLPKKPNRGKGRLSDLKAPESSSVRRSPCHATKLIVVWKSGLGATRATID
;
A
#
# COMPACT_ATOMS: atom_id res chain seq x y z
N MET A 1 57.25 21.84 69.50
CA MET A 1 56.97 20.99 68.32
C MET A 1 55.47 20.96 67.99
N ALA A 2 54.58 20.58 68.93
CA ALA A 2 53.14 20.43 68.69
C ALA A 2 52.38 21.61 67.99
N MET A 3 52.72 22.87 68.26
CA MET A 3 52.10 24.04 67.59
C MET A 3 52.46 24.12 66.10
N MET A 4 53.70 23.81 65.74
CA MET A 4 54.16 23.82 64.34
C MET A 4 53.53 22.65 63.56
N ASP A 5 53.41 21.48 64.19
CA ASP A 5 52.75 20.32 63.59
C ASP A 5 51.24 20.58 63.36
N SER A 6 50.58 21.27 64.28
CA SER A 6 49.17 21.70 64.13
C SER A 6 48.98 22.71 62.99
N LEU A 7 49.90 23.67 62.85
CA LEU A 7 49.90 24.62 61.75
C LEU A 7 50.12 23.92 60.40
N ALA A 8 51.07 22.98 60.33
CA ALA A 8 51.34 22.18 59.16
C ALA A 8 50.12 21.30 58.77
N ALA A 9 49.48 20.65 59.74
CA ALA A 9 48.27 19.87 59.52
C ALA A 9 47.09 20.72 59.02
N THR A 10 46.96 21.95 59.50
CA THR A 10 45.91 22.88 59.05
C THR A 10 46.17 23.35 57.62
N LYS A 11 47.43 23.66 57.26
CA LYS A 11 47.81 24.03 55.90
C LYS A 11 47.53 22.90 54.91
N ALA A 12 47.92 21.66 55.25
CA ALA A 12 47.63 20.49 54.43
C ALA A 12 46.12 20.28 54.20
N ARG A 13 45.30 20.56 55.22
CA ARG A 13 43.84 20.48 55.12
C ARG A 13 43.28 21.53 54.17
N VAL A 14 43.73 22.78 54.26
CA VAL A 14 43.32 23.86 53.35
C VAL A 14 43.68 23.53 51.91
N ASP A 15 44.88 23.03 51.66
CA ASP A 15 45.31 22.64 50.30
C ASP A 15 44.49 21.45 49.77
N SER A 16 44.14 20.48 50.64
CA SER A 16 43.26 19.37 50.27
C SER A 16 41.85 19.84 49.89
N LEU A 17 41.25 20.74 50.67
CA LEU A 17 39.93 21.30 50.41
C LEU A 17 39.92 22.11 49.12
N LYS A 18 40.96 22.92 48.88
CA LYS A 18 41.10 23.69 47.64
C LYS A 18 41.11 22.77 46.41
N ARG A 19 41.85 21.65 46.45
CA ARG A 19 41.84 20.65 45.36
C ARG A 19 40.45 20.04 45.15
N VAL A 20 39.76 19.69 46.22
CA VAL A 20 38.39 19.15 46.13
C VAL A 20 37.42 20.17 45.50
N VAL A 21 37.51 21.44 45.88
CA VAL A 21 36.66 22.51 45.32
C VAL A 21 36.88 22.67 43.82
N GLU A 22 38.13 22.73 43.37
CA GLU A 22 38.45 22.84 41.94
C GLU A 22 37.98 21.60 41.16
N GLU A 23 38.14 20.40 41.73
CA GLU A 23 37.67 19.17 41.12
C GLU A 23 36.13 19.13 41.01
N GLN A 24 35.42 19.59 42.05
CA GLN A 24 33.96 19.71 42.02
C GLN A 24 33.49 20.74 40.99
N LYS A 25 34.19 21.87 40.86
CA LYS A 25 33.90 22.88 39.85
C LYS A 25 34.07 22.31 38.44
N ALA A 26 35.20 21.65 38.17
CA ALA A 26 35.44 20.99 36.89
C ALA A 26 34.40 19.89 36.57
N ARG A 27 33.95 19.12 37.58
CA ARG A 27 32.86 18.16 37.42
C ARG A 27 31.55 18.85 37.04
N LYS A 28 31.18 19.92 37.76
CA LYS A 28 29.96 20.69 37.47
C LYS A 28 29.97 21.25 36.06
N ASP A 29 31.09 21.81 35.62
CA ASP A 29 31.24 22.36 34.27
C ASP A 29 31.09 21.28 33.20
N LYS A 30 31.65 20.08 33.43
CA LYS A 30 31.45 18.91 32.54
C LYS A 30 29.98 18.50 32.46
N TYR A 31 29.27 18.44 33.58
CA TYR A 31 27.84 18.12 33.57
C TYR A 31 27.01 19.21 32.88
N ALA A 32 27.34 20.49 33.10
CA ALA A 32 26.69 21.60 32.42
C ALA A 32 26.85 21.50 30.90
N GLU A 33 28.05 21.16 30.41
CA GLU A 33 28.30 20.94 28.98
C GLU A 33 27.49 19.75 28.43
N ILE A 34 27.44 18.62 29.16
CA ILE A 34 26.64 17.46 28.75
C ILE A 34 25.16 17.84 28.66
N ILE A 35 24.62 18.53 29.66
CA ILE A 35 23.22 18.98 29.68
C ILE A 35 22.95 19.95 28.52
N PHE A 36 23.89 20.86 28.23
CA PHE A 36 23.77 21.81 27.13
C PHE A 36 23.76 21.10 25.76
N GLN A 37 24.62 20.11 25.55
CA GLN A 37 24.61 19.33 24.32
C GLN A 37 23.32 18.51 24.17
N GLN A 38 22.86 17.89 25.26
CA GLN A 38 21.61 17.13 25.26
C GLN A 38 20.40 18.03 24.98
N SER A 39 20.31 19.22 25.58
CA SER A 39 19.21 20.16 25.34
C SER A 39 19.19 20.65 23.90
N LYS A 40 20.36 20.91 23.30
CA LYS A 40 20.50 21.25 21.89
C LYS A 40 20.00 20.14 20.97
N VAL A 41 20.35 18.89 21.25
CA VAL A 41 19.89 17.72 20.48
C VAL A 41 18.37 17.55 20.61
N LEU A 42 17.82 17.71 21.82
CA LEU A 42 16.38 17.62 22.07
C LEU A 42 15.60 18.70 21.31
N SER A 43 16.06 19.95 21.35
CA SER A 43 15.44 21.05 20.61
C SER A 43 15.43 20.79 19.10
N ALA A 44 16.55 20.35 18.53
CA ALA A 44 16.62 20.00 17.11
C ALA A 44 15.74 18.79 16.75
N CYS A 45 15.55 17.85 17.68
CA CYS A 45 14.64 16.71 17.52
C CYS A 45 13.18 17.18 17.53
N GLU A 46 12.82 18.06 18.47
CA GLU A 46 11.46 18.61 18.59
C GLU A 46 11.02 19.37 17.34
N GLU A 47 11.90 20.22 16.78
CA GLU A 47 11.61 20.95 15.54
C GLU A 47 11.37 19.99 14.36
N LYS A 48 12.17 18.92 14.25
CA LYS A 48 11.96 17.89 13.23
C LYS A 48 10.64 17.15 13.44
N CYS A 49 10.33 16.75 14.68
CA CYS A 49 9.07 16.10 15.01
C CYS A 49 7.86 16.97 14.67
N LYS A 50 7.91 18.29 14.91
CA LYS A 50 6.86 19.24 14.53
C LYS A 50 6.69 19.33 13.01
N LYS A 51 7.79 19.33 12.27
CA LYS A 51 7.74 19.32 10.80
C LYS A 51 7.16 18.01 10.27
N ASP A 52 7.57 16.89 10.84
CA ASP A 52 7.10 15.56 10.46
C ASP A 52 5.61 15.38 10.81
N SER A 53 5.14 15.95 11.94
CA SER A 53 3.72 15.91 12.30
C SER A 53 2.86 16.70 11.31
N LYS A 54 3.29 17.90 10.92
CA LYS A 54 2.57 18.70 9.92
C LYS A 54 2.49 17.98 8.56
N CYS A 55 3.61 17.41 8.10
CA CYS A 55 3.62 16.65 6.85
C CYS A 55 2.71 15.42 6.93
N ARG A 56 2.65 14.75 8.09
CA ARG A 56 1.74 13.62 8.32
C ARG A 56 0.28 14.06 8.24
N GLU A 57 -0.08 15.18 8.86
CA GLU A 57 -1.45 15.73 8.83
C GLU A 57 -1.90 16.03 7.40
N GLU A 58 -1.05 16.68 6.60
CA GLU A 58 -1.34 16.98 5.17
C GLU A 58 -1.56 15.69 4.36
N VAL A 59 -0.78 14.64 4.63
CA VAL A 59 -0.94 13.33 3.97
C VAL A 59 -2.23 12.62 4.42
N GLU A 60 -2.56 12.66 5.71
CA GLU A 60 -3.79 12.08 6.25
C GLU A 60 -5.05 12.78 5.73
N GLU A 61 -5.01 14.10 5.58
CA GLU A 61 -6.08 14.89 4.97
C GLU A 61 -6.26 14.49 3.50
N ALA A 62 -5.18 14.42 2.73
CA ALA A 62 -5.23 13.98 1.34
C ALA A 62 -5.80 12.56 1.21
N ILE A 63 -5.34 11.62 2.03
CA ILE A 63 -5.85 10.23 2.06
C ILE A 63 -7.35 10.23 2.39
N SER A 64 -7.78 11.00 3.39
CA SER A 64 -9.19 11.08 3.79
C SER A 64 -10.07 11.63 2.66
N TRP A 65 -9.58 12.65 1.94
CA TRP A 65 -10.26 13.20 0.77
C TRP A 65 -10.40 12.14 -0.34
N TYR A 66 -9.32 11.43 -0.69
CA TYR A 66 -9.38 10.35 -1.69
C TYR A 66 -10.31 9.22 -1.26
N ASN A 67 -10.27 8.80 0.00
CA ASN A 67 -11.14 7.75 0.53
C ASN A 67 -12.61 8.14 0.41
N ARG A 68 -12.95 9.40 0.68
CA ARG A 68 -14.31 9.93 0.58
C ARG A 68 -14.78 10.01 -0.88
N VAL A 69 -13.96 10.57 -1.76
CA VAL A 69 -14.34 10.83 -3.17
C VAL A 69 -14.41 9.54 -3.98
N LEU A 70 -13.46 8.63 -3.79
CA LEU A 70 -13.38 7.39 -4.58
C LEU A 70 -14.16 6.23 -3.94
N GLY A 71 -14.58 6.37 -2.68
CA GLY A 71 -15.10 5.25 -1.90
C GLY A 71 -14.06 4.14 -1.73
N PHE A 72 -12.78 4.46 -1.79
CA PHE A 72 -11.70 3.49 -1.91
C PHE A 72 -10.74 3.63 -0.74
N ARG A 73 -10.41 2.54 -0.05
CA ARG A 73 -9.45 2.54 1.05
C ARG A 73 -8.50 1.35 0.93
N ILE A 74 -7.32 1.52 1.51
CA ILE A 74 -6.28 0.49 1.54
C ILE A 74 -5.97 0.15 2.99
N GLN A 75 -5.87 -1.15 3.29
CA GLN A 75 -5.45 -1.66 4.60
C GLN A 75 -4.20 -2.52 4.43
N CYS A 76 -3.15 -2.21 5.20
CA CYS A 76 -1.91 -2.98 5.21
C CYS A 76 -1.96 -4.06 6.29
N GLY A 77 -1.60 -5.30 5.93
CA GLY A 77 -1.52 -6.45 6.84
C GLY A 77 -0.62 -7.55 6.25
N LEU A 78 -1.08 -8.82 6.30
CA LEU A 78 -0.39 -9.95 5.64
C LEU A 78 -0.26 -9.79 4.12
N GLY A 79 -1.08 -8.92 3.55
CA GLY A 79 -0.98 -8.37 2.20
C GLY A 79 -1.55 -6.95 2.19
N ILE A 80 -1.74 -6.41 1.00
CA ILE A 80 -2.41 -5.13 0.80
C ILE A 80 -3.86 -5.44 0.43
N LYS A 81 -4.78 -5.03 1.31
CA LYS A 81 -6.23 -5.19 1.12
C LYS A 81 -6.80 -3.90 0.53
N PHE A 82 -7.35 -4.01 -0.68
CA PHE A 82 -8.03 -2.96 -1.42
C PHE A 82 -9.51 -3.09 -1.15
N ILE A 83 -10.14 -2.03 -0.64
CA ILE A 83 -11.54 -2.06 -0.23
C ILE A 83 -12.28 -0.93 -0.92
N PHE A 84 -13.39 -1.26 -1.56
CA PHE A 84 -14.26 -0.36 -2.28
C PHE A 84 -15.62 -0.28 -1.61
N LYS A 85 -16.17 0.92 -1.60
CA LYS A 85 -17.53 1.32 -1.22
C LYS A 85 -18.16 2.02 -2.41
N ASN A 86 -19.46 2.27 -2.34
CA ASN A 86 -20.23 2.88 -3.43
C ASN A 86 -20.12 2.09 -4.75
N ILE A 87 -20.02 0.77 -4.67
CA ILE A 87 -20.05 -0.12 -5.83
C ILE A 87 -21.49 -0.49 -6.14
N ASN A 88 -22.21 -1.02 -5.15
CA ASN A 88 -23.63 -1.30 -5.28
C ASN A 88 -24.44 -0.01 -5.09
N PRO A 89 -25.20 0.45 -6.09
CA PRO A 89 -26.04 1.65 -5.95
C PRO A 89 -27.18 1.45 -4.95
N ASN A 90 -27.58 0.20 -4.69
CA ASN A 90 -28.65 -0.13 -3.74
C ASN A 90 -28.17 -0.12 -2.29
N ASP A 91 -26.91 -0.47 -2.05
CA ASP A 91 -26.26 -0.37 -0.74
C ASP A 91 -24.86 0.24 -0.86
N PRO A 92 -24.75 1.58 -0.78
CA PRO A 92 -23.46 2.27 -0.90
C PRO A 92 -22.46 1.92 0.22
N LYS A 93 -22.93 1.35 1.33
CA LYS A 93 -22.10 0.99 2.48
C LYS A 93 -21.48 -0.40 2.34
N GLU A 94 -22.02 -1.22 1.44
CA GLU A 94 -21.51 -2.55 1.13
C GLU A 94 -20.04 -2.47 0.70
N GLU A 95 -19.22 -3.38 1.23
CA GLU A 95 -17.79 -3.35 1.05
C GLU A 95 -17.35 -4.50 0.14
N TYR A 96 -16.71 -4.14 -0.97
CA TYR A 96 -16.12 -5.06 -1.92
C TYR A 96 -14.62 -5.01 -1.72
N TYR A 97 -13.93 -6.15 -1.69
CA TYR A 97 -12.49 -6.12 -1.46
C TYR A 97 -11.74 -7.23 -2.14
N PHE A 98 -10.45 -7.00 -2.31
CA PHE A 98 -9.49 -8.05 -2.60
C PHE A 98 -8.18 -7.79 -1.86
N THR A 99 -7.42 -8.84 -1.62
CA THR A 99 -6.11 -8.76 -0.96
C THR A 99 -5.06 -9.35 -1.87
N ILE A 100 -4.02 -8.57 -2.16
CA ILE A 100 -2.85 -9.01 -2.91
C ILE A 100 -1.61 -9.04 -2.01
N ARG A 101 -0.72 -9.97 -2.30
CA ARG A 101 0.61 -10.06 -1.69
C ARG A 101 1.65 -10.03 -2.79
N HIS A 102 2.73 -9.30 -2.56
CA HIS A 102 3.86 -9.23 -3.47
C HIS A 102 5.07 -9.87 -2.78
N GLU A 103 5.52 -11.00 -3.28
CA GLU A 103 6.65 -11.77 -2.74
C GLU A 103 7.48 -12.34 -3.89
N ASN A 104 8.81 -12.22 -3.81
CA ASN A 104 9.74 -12.67 -4.85
C ASN A 104 9.42 -12.12 -6.26
N ASP A 105 9.08 -10.82 -6.33
CA ASP A 105 8.68 -10.13 -7.57
C ASP A 105 7.45 -10.72 -8.26
N VAL A 106 6.63 -11.47 -7.52
CA VAL A 106 5.37 -12.05 -8.00
C VAL A 106 4.22 -11.60 -7.11
N TYR A 107 3.17 -11.09 -7.75
CA TYR A 107 1.87 -10.83 -7.16
C TYR A 107 1.04 -12.10 -7.08
N SER A 108 0.48 -12.34 -5.90
CA SER A 108 -0.49 -13.39 -5.62
C SER A 108 -1.76 -12.81 -5.01
N LEU A 109 -2.92 -13.29 -5.44
CA LEU A 109 -4.20 -13.00 -4.80
C LEU A 109 -4.36 -13.88 -3.56
N LEU A 110 -4.62 -13.27 -2.40
CA LEU A 110 -4.89 -13.97 -1.15
C LEU A 110 -6.37 -14.19 -0.92
N ASP A 111 -7.18 -13.16 -1.16
CA ASP A 111 -8.59 -13.13 -0.80
C ASP A 111 -9.36 -12.15 -1.71
N SER A 112 -10.64 -12.40 -1.95
CA SER A 112 -11.53 -11.55 -2.76
C SER A 112 -12.98 -11.81 -2.40
N ASP A 113 -13.73 -10.73 -2.15
CA ASP A 113 -15.15 -10.77 -1.85
C ASP A 113 -15.87 -9.64 -2.61
N PRO A 114 -16.78 -9.98 -3.53
CA PRO A 114 -17.12 -11.33 -4.02
C PRO A 114 -15.96 -11.98 -4.78
N CYS A 115 -15.97 -13.31 -4.89
CA CYS A 115 -14.97 -14.05 -5.67
C CYS A 115 -15.27 -13.91 -7.17
N LEU A 116 -14.29 -13.39 -7.93
CA LEU A 116 -14.43 -13.17 -9.37
C LEU A 116 -13.78 -14.33 -10.14
N ASN A 117 -14.47 -14.83 -11.17
CA ASN A 117 -13.98 -15.96 -11.97
C ASN A 117 -12.73 -15.62 -12.81
N ASP A 118 -12.62 -14.36 -13.25
CA ASP A 118 -11.57 -13.90 -14.17
C ASP A 118 -10.27 -13.46 -13.47
N THR A 119 -10.18 -13.52 -12.13
CA THR A 119 -9.05 -12.91 -11.41
C THR A 119 -7.71 -13.56 -11.71
N LYS A 120 -7.69 -14.86 -12.04
CA LYS A 120 -6.44 -15.56 -12.42
C LYS A 120 -5.78 -14.92 -13.64
N GLY A 121 -6.56 -14.55 -14.64
CA GLY A 121 -6.05 -13.87 -15.84
C GLY A 121 -5.48 -12.49 -15.51
N LEU A 122 -6.19 -11.74 -14.67
CA LEU A 122 -5.77 -10.41 -14.22
C LEU A 122 -4.46 -10.46 -13.41
N ILE A 123 -4.25 -11.48 -12.57
CA ILE A 123 -2.99 -11.66 -11.83
C ILE A 123 -1.83 -12.03 -12.76
N ILE A 124 -2.08 -12.84 -13.80
CA ILE A 124 -1.07 -13.16 -14.81
C ILE A 124 -0.67 -11.90 -15.57
N GLU A 125 -1.64 -11.06 -15.95
CA GLU A 125 -1.39 -9.77 -16.60
C GLU A 125 -0.62 -8.82 -15.68
N LEU A 126 -1.02 -8.70 -14.40
CA LEU A 126 -0.35 -7.88 -13.41
C LEU A 126 1.12 -8.26 -13.25
N ASN A 127 1.42 -9.57 -13.20
CA ASN A 127 2.80 -10.05 -13.10
C ASN A 127 3.63 -9.80 -14.37
N LYS A 128 2.99 -9.60 -15.54
CA LYS A 128 3.66 -9.25 -16.79
C LYS A 128 3.88 -7.76 -16.95
N SER A 129 2.88 -6.93 -16.62
CA SER A 129 2.89 -5.49 -16.85
C SER A 129 3.40 -4.69 -15.64
N ASN A 130 3.40 -5.28 -14.45
CA ASN A 130 3.58 -4.60 -13.18
C ASN A 130 2.61 -3.42 -12.97
N GLY A 131 1.46 -3.44 -13.68
CA GLY A 131 0.48 -2.37 -13.75
C GLY A 131 -0.56 -2.42 -12.63
N LEU A 132 -0.16 -2.17 -11.37
CA LEU A 132 -1.07 -2.27 -10.22
C LEU A 132 -2.30 -1.35 -10.35
N PHE A 133 -2.12 -0.14 -10.89
CA PHE A 133 -3.20 0.83 -11.09
C PHE A 133 -4.28 0.33 -12.03
N GLN A 134 -3.86 -0.23 -13.16
CA GLN A 134 -4.75 -0.81 -14.15
C GLN A 134 -5.47 -2.02 -13.55
N PHE A 135 -4.76 -2.88 -12.83
CA PHE A 135 -5.35 -4.02 -12.14
C PHE A 135 -6.43 -3.61 -11.13
N VAL A 136 -6.15 -2.63 -10.25
CA VAL A 136 -7.11 -2.14 -9.25
C VAL A 136 -8.36 -1.57 -9.92
N ARG A 137 -8.20 -0.83 -11.03
CA ARG A 137 -9.30 -0.29 -11.82
C ARG A 137 -10.15 -1.40 -12.43
N THR A 138 -9.54 -2.38 -13.10
CA THR A 138 -10.26 -3.50 -13.69
C THR A 138 -10.98 -4.35 -12.65
N MET A 139 -10.40 -4.54 -11.46
CA MET A 139 -11.08 -5.21 -10.35
C MET A 139 -12.34 -4.45 -9.91
N ARG A 140 -12.28 -3.12 -9.82
CA ARG A 140 -13.45 -2.29 -9.50
C ARG A 140 -14.56 -2.45 -10.54
N GLU A 141 -14.22 -2.35 -11.83
CA GLU A 141 -15.17 -2.52 -12.95
C GLU A 141 -15.83 -3.91 -12.92
N LYS A 142 -15.09 -4.96 -12.56
CA LYS A 142 -15.63 -6.32 -12.40
C LYS A 142 -16.59 -6.45 -11.22
N PHE A 143 -16.32 -5.78 -10.09
CA PHE A 143 -17.25 -5.73 -8.97
C PHE A 143 -18.53 -4.98 -9.35
N GLU A 144 -18.43 -3.84 -10.03
CA GLU A 144 -19.58 -3.07 -10.53
C GLU A 144 -20.45 -3.91 -11.49
N ALA A 145 -19.83 -4.62 -12.43
CA ALA A 145 -20.53 -5.50 -13.36
C ALA A 145 -21.30 -6.63 -12.66
N THR A 146 -20.79 -7.12 -11.53
CA THR A 146 -21.44 -8.16 -10.72
C THR A 146 -22.72 -7.63 -10.06
N THR A 147 -22.73 -6.35 -9.64
CA THR A 147 -23.92 -5.72 -9.04
C THR A 147 -24.99 -5.34 -10.06
N SER A 148 -24.59 -5.05 -11.30
CA SER A 148 -25.50 -4.53 -12.34
C SER A 148 -26.21 -5.62 -13.16
N GLY A 149 -26.01 -6.91 -12.81
CA GLY A 149 -26.67 -8.04 -13.47
C GLY A 149 -26.39 -8.19 -14.98
N THR A 150 -25.48 -7.38 -15.53
CA THR A 150 -25.21 -7.31 -16.96
C THR A 150 -23.92 -8.04 -17.25
N SER A 151 -24.07 -9.29 -17.71
CA SER A 151 -22.99 -10.10 -18.28
C SER A 151 -22.24 -9.30 -19.37
N PRO A 152 -20.90 -9.27 -19.39
CA PRO A 152 -20.15 -8.45 -20.33
C PRO A 152 -20.09 -9.14 -21.69
N ASN A 153 -21.04 -8.83 -22.55
CA ASN A 153 -20.83 -8.82 -23.99
C ASN A 153 -21.93 -8.00 -24.63
N THR A 154 -21.62 -6.76 -25.00
CA THR A 154 -21.92 -6.12 -26.30
C THR A 154 -21.66 -4.62 -26.12
N ILE A 155 -20.56 -4.14 -26.71
CA ILE A 155 -20.41 -2.72 -27.01
C ILE A 155 -21.37 -2.47 -28.19
N THR A 156 -22.61 -2.08 -27.91
CA THR A 156 -23.51 -1.52 -28.93
C THR A 156 -23.27 -0.02 -28.94
N LEU A 157 -22.51 0.44 -29.94
CA LEU A 157 -22.54 1.82 -30.39
C LEU A 157 -23.96 2.14 -30.86
N VAL A 158 -24.69 2.93 -30.08
CA VAL A 158 -25.91 3.60 -30.54
C VAL A 158 -25.52 5.03 -30.90
N PRO A 159 -25.59 5.44 -32.18
CA PRO A 159 -25.77 6.84 -32.50
C PRO A 159 -27.28 7.11 -32.56
N ASP A 160 -27.78 7.79 -31.52
CA ASP A 160 -29.11 8.38 -31.53
C ASP A 160 -29.13 9.52 -32.57
N THR A 161 -29.90 9.34 -33.64
CA THR A 161 -30.45 10.47 -34.41
C THR A 161 -31.82 10.08 -34.93
N SER A 162 -32.84 10.50 -34.20
CA SER A 162 -34.24 10.41 -34.57
C SER A 162 -34.61 11.56 -35.52
N THR A 163 -35.12 11.25 -36.71
CA THR A 163 -36.16 12.08 -37.36
C THR A 163 -36.92 11.30 -38.45
N ILE A 164 -38.15 10.93 -38.09
CA ILE A 164 -39.42 11.04 -38.82
C ILE A 164 -39.58 10.35 -40.21
N THR A 165 -40.59 9.47 -40.17
CA THR A 165 -41.35 8.72 -41.18
C THR A 165 -41.88 9.51 -42.38
N ALA A 166 -41.83 8.92 -43.58
CA ALA A 166 -42.86 9.01 -44.63
C ALA A 166 -42.74 7.85 -45.65
N SER A 167 -43.88 7.27 -46.04
CA SER A 167 -44.02 6.01 -46.78
C SER A 167 -43.98 6.10 -48.32
N ALA A 168 -43.42 5.03 -48.92
CA ALA A 168 -43.81 4.25 -50.14
C ALA A 168 -43.72 4.87 -51.55
N PRO A 169 -43.82 4.06 -52.66
CA PRO A 169 -43.34 2.69 -52.99
C PRO A 169 -42.33 2.76 -54.20
N VAL A 170 -41.69 1.72 -54.80
CA VAL A 170 -42.17 0.63 -55.68
C VAL A 170 -40.96 -0.26 -56.10
N SER A 171 -41.20 -1.56 -56.32
CA SER A 171 -40.53 -2.52 -57.26
C SER A 171 -39.08 -2.97 -57.01
N SER A 172 -38.86 -4.20 -56.53
CA SER A 172 -38.64 -5.49 -57.28
C SER A 172 -37.20 -5.61 -57.80
N ILE A 173 -36.43 -6.71 -57.77
CA ILE A 173 -36.58 -8.16 -57.99
C ILE A 173 -35.34 -8.80 -57.27
N SER A 174 -35.38 -9.95 -56.60
CA SER A 174 -34.96 -11.24 -57.18
C SER A 174 -34.96 -12.34 -56.11
N THR A 175 -35.29 -13.55 -56.55
CA THR A 175 -35.64 -14.73 -55.76
C THR A 175 -34.53 -15.78 -55.81
N CYS A 176 -34.52 -16.63 -54.76
CA CYS A 176 -34.01 -18.01 -54.69
C CYS A 176 -32.46 -18.17 -54.68
N ILE A 177 -31.84 -19.13 -53.99
CA ILE A 177 -32.14 -20.57 -53.92
C ILE A 177 -31.57 -21.18 -52.61
N SER A 178 -32.31 -22.19 -52.15
CA SER A 178 -32.08 -23.16 -51.05
C SER A 178 -30.79 -24.00 -51.14
N SER A 179 -30.27 -24.46 -49.99
CA SER A 179 -29.87 -25.88 -49.72
C SER A 179 -29.03 -25.91 -48.44
N GLU A 180 -29.51 -26.52 -47.35
CA GLU A 180 -29.35 -27.93 -46.97
C GLU A 180 -27.90 -28.34 -46.59
N SER A 181 -27.84 -28.89 -45.38
CA SER A 181 -26.71 -29.45 -44.62
C SER A 181 -26.45 -30.92 -45.09
N PRO A 182 -25.82 -31.90 -44.35
CA PRO A 182 -25.17 -31.89 -43.03
C PRO A 182 -23.97 -32.91 -42.88
N ILE A 183 -23.51 -33.08 -41.61
CA ILE A 183 -22.92 -34.30 -40.95
C ILE A 183 -21.42 -34.65 -41.17
N LYS A 184 -20.63 -34.65 -40.07
CA LYS A 184 -20.12 -35.90 -39.43
C LYS A 184 -19.50 -35.69 -38.04
N GLN A 185 -20.07 -36.45 -37.09
CA GLN A 185 -19.62 -36.75 -35.74
C GLN A 185 -18.48 -37.80 -35.75
N LYS A 186 -17.64 -37.79 -34.70
CA LYS A 186 -17.19 -38.96 -33.89
C LYS A 186 -16.35 -38.40 -32.72
N ALA A 187 -16.70 -38.56 -31.44
CA ALA A 187 -16.86 -39.75 -30.58
C ALA A 187 -15.56 -40.19 -29.87
N LEU A 188 -15.54 -39.90 -28.55
CA LEU A 188 -15.24 -40.76 -27.39
C LEU A 188 -13.86 -41.40 -27.17
N GLN A 189 -13.64 -41.63 -25.86
CA GLN A 189 -12.63 -42.45 -25.15
C GLN A 189 -11.31 -41.73 -24.87
N ALA A 190 -10.56 -41.98 -23.80
CA ALA A 190 -10.68 -42.60 -22.47
C ALA A 190 -9.24 -42.58 -21.94
N GLY A 191 -9.01 -42.51 -20.62
CA GLY A 191 -7.66 -42.77 -20.09
C GLY A 191 -7.37 -42.16 -18.73
N ASP A 192 -7.72 -42.90 -17.69
CA ASP A 192 -7.14 -42.82 -16.35
C ASP A 192 -5.60 -42.82 -16.36
N SER A 193 -4.97 -42.06 -15.47
CA SER A 193 -4.06 -42.64 -14.48
C SER A 193 -3.68 -41.65 -13.40
N ASP A 194 -3.81 -42.15 -12.17
CA ASP A 194 -3.38 -41.61 -10.89
C ASP A 194 -1.94 -41.07 -10.85
N ARG A 195 -1.71 -40.02 -10.03
CA ARG A 195 -1.00 -40.15 -8.73
C ARG A 195 -0.71 -38.79 -8.09
N LEU A 196 -1.21 -38.63 -6.87
CA LEU A 196 -0.81 -37.67 -5.85
C LEU A 196 0.54 -38.10 -5.20
N PRO A 197 1.08 -37.39 -4.18
CA PRO A 197 2.30 -36.58 -4.24
C PRO A 197 3.46 -37.19 -3.41
N LYS A 198 4.66 -36.61 -3.49
CA LYS A 198 5.72 -36.87 -2.49
C LYS A 198 6.28 -35.58 -1.91
N LYS A 199 5.90 -35.34 -0.66
CA LYS A 199 6.60 -34.52 0.32
C LYS A 199 7.56 -35.45 1.09
N PRO A 200 8.71 -34.97 1.55
CA PRO A 200 9.20 -35.38 2.86
C PRO A 200 9.51 -34.18 3.76
N ASN A 201 8.95 -34.25 4.97
CA ASN A 201 9.40 -33.53 6.17
C ASN A 201 10.76 -34.08 6.63
N ARG A 202 11.55 -33.27 7.36
CA ARG A 202 11.89 -33.45 8.81
C ARG A 202 13.14 -32.67 9.27
N GLY A 203 13.08 -32.20 10.53
CA GLY A 203 14.22 -31.95 11.44
C GLY A 203 14.40 -30.47 11.78
N LYS A 204 14.05 -29.89 12.94
CA LYS A 204 14.11 -30.22 14.39
C LYS A 204 15.45 -29.84 15.06
N GLY A 205 15.37 -28.88 16.00
CA GLY A 205 16.36 -28.55 17.05
C GLY A 205 17.17 -27.28 16.77
N ARG A 206 17.42 -26.33 17.69
CA ARG A 206 17.28 -26.29 19.16
C ARG A 206 17.37 -24.82 19.63
N LEU A 207 16.72 -24.49 20.75
CA LEU A 207 16.95 -23.27 21.54
C LEU A 207 18.38 -23.21 22.08
N SER A 208 19.00 -22.03 22.02
CA SER A 208 19.29 -21.13 23.15
C SER A 208 20.22 -20.00 22.72
N ASP A 209 19.82 -18.74 22.89
CA ASP A 209 20.56 -17.77 23.72
C ASP A 209 19.96 -16.37 23.67
N LEU A 210 19.68 -15.88 24.87
CA LEU A 210 19.20 -14.54 25.18
C LEU A 210 20.38 -13.56 25.08
N LYS A 211 20.28 -12.56 24.19
CA LYS A 211 20.74 -11.19 24.44
C LYS A 211 20.17 -10.24 23.38
N ALA A 212 19.36 -9.29 23.86
CA ALA A 212 18.79 -8.19 23.10
C ALA A 212 19.76 -6.97 23.14
N PRO A 213 19.55 -5.92 22.33
CA PRO A 213 20.58 -5.43 21.41
C PRO A 213 21.03 -3.98 21.70
N GLU A 214 22.26 -3.64 21.30
CA GLU A 214 22.64 -2.26 21.07
C GLU A 214 22.83 -2.03 19.57
N SER A 215 22.03 -1.12 19.02
CA SER A 215 22.16 -0.62 17.66
C SER A 215 21.73 0.84 17.65
N SER A 216 22.58 1.73 17.19
CA SER A 216 22.10 2.85 16.38
C SER A 216 23.12 3.18 15.30
N SER A 217 23.02 2.45 14.19
CA SER A 217 23.56 2.93 12.91
C SER A 217 22.68 4.08 12.43
N VAL A 218 23.26 5.27 12.28
CA VAL A 218 22.60 6.43 11.67
C VAL A 218 22.35 6.12 10.19
N ARG A 219 21.15 5.62 9.86
CA ARG A 219 20.66 5.54 8.48
C ARG A 219 19.84 6.80 8.19
N ARG A 220 20.43 7.72 7.42
CA ARG A 220 19.66 8.71 6.66
C ARG A 220 18.78 7.97 5.68
N SER A 221 17.46 8.09 5.81
CA SER A 221 16.49 7.60 4.84
C SER A 221 15.67 8.78 4.33
N PRO A 222 15.62 9.05 3.01
CA PRO A 222 14.66 9.94 2.40
C PRO A 222 13.24 9.36 2.55
N CYS A 223 12.25 10.23 2.72
CA CYS A 223 10.84 9.89 2.85
C CYS A 223 10.34 9.15 1.59
N HIS A 224 10.37 7.83 1.59
CA HIS A 224 9.89 6.99 0.49
C HIS A 224 8.37 6.69 0.55
N ALA A 225 7.61 7.36 1.43
CA ALA A 225 6.16 7.20 1.49
C ALA A 225 5.41 7.90 0.32
N THR A 226 6.09 8.76 -0.43
CA THR A 226 5.52 9.48 -1.59
C THR A 226 5.37 8.63 -2.84
N LYS A 227 5.95 7.42 -2.92
CA LYS A 227 5.90 6.63 -4.16
C LYS A 227 4.55 6.02 -4.49
N LEU A 228 3.67 5.78 -3.50
CA LEU A 228 2.33 5.27 -3.84
C LEU A 228 1.42 6.40 -4.31
N ILE A 229 1.38 7.53 -3.59
CA ILE A 229 0.43 8.64 -3.85
C ILE A 229 0.77 9.40 -5.15
N VAL A 230 2.05 9.60 -5.47
CA VAL A 230 2.43 10.35 -6.68
C VAL A 230 1.98 9.65 -7.96
N VAL A 231 1.84 8.32 -7.95
CA VAL A 231 1.41 7.56 -9.14
C VAL A 231 -0.11 7.64 -9.35
N TRP A 232 -0.93 7.91 -8.31
CA TRP A 232 -2.38 8.11 -8.48
C TRP A 232 -2.73 9.41 -9.21
N LYS A 233 -1.87 10.44 -9.14
CA LYS A 233 -2.14 11.75 -9.75
C LYS A 233 -1.85 11.80 -11.25
N SER A 234 -1.04 10.87 -11.77
CA SER A 234 -0.62 10.86 -13.18
C SER A 234 -1.60 10.19 -14.15
N GLY A 235 -2.67 9.55 -13.65
CA GLY A 235 -3.63 8.81 -14.47
C GLY A 235 -4.95 9.52 -14.81
N LEU A 236 -5.22 10.70 -14.22
CA LEU A 236 -6.40 11.50 -14.57
C LEU A 236 -5.99 12.59 -15.57
N GLY A 237 -6.34 12.37 -16.83
CA GLY A 237 -6.24 13.37 -17.89
C GLY A 237 -6.89 14.69 -17.46
N ALA A 238 -6.12 15.76 -17.58
CA ALA A 238 -6.57 17.11 -17.31
C ALA A 238 -7.54 17.56 -18.43
N THR A 239 -8.84 17.50 -18.18
CA THR A 239 -9.82 18.34 -18.89
C THR A 239 -10.05 19.59 -18.06
N ARG A 240 -9.35 20.66 -18.45
CA ARG A 240 -9.46 22.00 -17.90
C ARG A 240 -10.73 22.63 -18.50
N ALA A 241 -11.83 22.65 -17.73
CA ALA A 241 -13.00 23.46 -18.07
C ALA A 241 -12.76 24.88 -17.54
N THR A 242 -12.52 25.80 -18.46
CA THR A 242 -12.61 27.25 -18.25
C THR A 242 -14.10 27.59 -18.14
N ILE A 243 -14.49 28.34 -17.10
CA ILE A 243 -15.79 29.01 -17.04
C ILE A 243 -15.48 30.48 -16.76
N ASP A 244 -16.07 31.34 -17.58
CA ASP A 244 -16.05 32.81 -17.54
C ASP A 244 -16.55 33.40 -16.22
#